data_AF-A0A661Z2A7-F1
#
_entry.id   AF-A0A661Z2A7-F1
#
_cell.length_a   1.000
_cell.length_b   1.000
_cell.length_c   1.000
_cell.angle_alpha   90.00
_cell.angle_beta   90.00
_cell.angle_gamma   90.00
#
_symmetry.space_group_name_H-M   'P 1'
#
loop_
_entity.id
_entity.type
_entity.pdbx_description
1 polymer ?
#
loop_
_entity_poly.entity_id
_entity_poly.type
_entity_poly.pdbx_seq_one_letter_code
_entity_poly.pdbx_strand_id
1 'polypeptide(L)'
;MSGADGKKNFDPKDPEWRTMNLMRETEKISDADFNSFINSDLGSSDDQLRVVIKILDKSSYKEKVRALAWMDLVMIADGDIHNKEYELYISVLKKFNINDEDVKKDKINLPKI
;
A
#
# COMPACT_ATOMS: atom_id res chain seq x y z
N MET A 1 -7.42 7.62 -18.52
CA MET A 1 -7.76 8.97 -19.03
C MET A 1 -7.92 9.90 -17.84
N SER A 2 -7.06 10.92 -17.71
CA SER A 2 -7.08 11.88 -16.59
C SER A 2 -8.33 12.75 -16.61
N GLY A 3 -8.92 12.99 -15.43
CA GLY A 3 -10.02 13.92 -15.22
C GLY A 3 -9.52 15.36 -15.30
N ALA A 4 -10.41 16.24 -15.74
CA ALA A 4 -10.13 17.64 -16.05
C ALA A 4 -9.70 18.52 -14.85
N ASP A 5 -9.45 17.95 -13.68
CA ASP A 5 -9.04 18.62 -12.45
C ASP A 5 -7.62 18.23 -11.97
N GLY A 6 -6.87 17.46 -12.77
CA GLY A 6 -5.51 17.02 -12.42
C GLY A 6 -5.46 15.94 -11.33
N LYS A 7 -6.61 15.42 -10.90
CA LYS A 7 -6.68 14.29 -9.97
C LYS A 7 -6.61 12.98 -10.75
N LYS A 8 -5.96 11.98 -10.16
CA LYS A 8 -6.01 10.62 -10.70
C LYS A 8 -7.48 10.15 -10.63
N ASN A 9 -8.05 9.87 -11.79
CA ASN A 9 -9.37 9.24 -11.89
C ASN A 9 -9.20 7.73 -11.68
N PHE A 10 -9.38 7.28 -10.44
CA PHE A 10 -9.41 5.87 -10.12
C PHE A 10 -10.78 5.28 -10.49
N ASP A 11 -10.78 4.09 -11.10
CA ASP A 11 -12.03 3.37 -11.38
C ASP A 11 -12.59 2.84 -10.04
N PRO A 12 -13.81 3.22 -9.63
CA PRO A 12 -14.44 2.71 -8.41
C PRO A 12 -14.61 1.18 -8.40
N LYS A 13 -14.56 0.53 -9.56
CA LYS A 13 -14.65 -0.93 -9.72
C LYS A 13 -13.31 -1.64 -9.66
N ASP A 14 -12.20 -0.90 -9.70
CA ASP A 14 -10.85 -1.45 -9.59
C ASP A 14 -10.68 -2.13 -8.21
N PRO A 15 -10.36 -3.44 -8.16
CA PRO A 15 -10.18 -4.17 -6.92
C PRO A 15 -9.07 -3.59 -6.01
N GLU A 16 -7.96 -3.11 -6.58
CA GLU A 16 -6.87 -2.47 -5.83
C GLU A 16 -7.37 -1.19 -5.17
N TRP A 17 -8.09 -0.36 -5.94
CA TRP A 17 -8.67 0.89 -5.44
C TRP A 17 -9.69 0.65 -4.33
N ARG A 18 -10.52 -0.39 -4.43
CA ARG A 18 -11.45 -0.79 -3.37
C ARG A 18 -10.72 -1.23 -2.11
N THR A 19 -9.62 -1.96 -2.26
CA THR A 19 -8.78 -2.41 -1.14
C THR A 19 -8.09 -1.22 -0.46
N MET A 20 -7.57 -0.25 -1.22
CA MET A 20 -7.01 0.98 -0.68
C MET A 20 -8.05 1.84 0.06
N ASN A 21 -9.29 1.91 -0.43
CA ASN A 21 -10.36 2.62 0.28
C ASN A 21 -10.73 1.93 1.60
N LEU A 22 -10.77 0.61 1.61
CA LEU A 22 -11.00 -0.15 2.84
C LEU A 22 -9.86 0.04 3.86
N MET A 23 -8.61 0.07 3.39
CA MET A 23 -7.45 0.41 4.23
C MET A 23 -7.64 1.77 4.88
N ARG A 24 -7.99 2.80 4.08
CA ARG A 24 -8.24 4.16 4.56
C ARG A 24 -9.28 4.18 5.67
N GLU A 25 -10.40 3.49 5.48
CA GLU A 25 -11.48 3.42 6.49
C GLU A 25 -11.06 2.67 7.75
N THR A 26 -10.38 1.54 7.59
CA THR A 26 -9.96 0.67 8.71
C THR A 26 -8.90 1.33 9.58
N GLU A 27 -7.92 1.97 8.95
CA GLU A 27 -6.82 2.67 9.62
C GLU A 27 -7.19 4.12 9.98
N LYS A 28 -8.44 4.55 9.70
CA LYS A 28 -9.00 5.88 9.98
C LYS A 28 -8.15 7.01 9.41
N ILE A 29 -7.66 6.82 8.20
CA ILE A 29 -6.89 7.81 7.45
C ILE A 29 -7.88 8.87 6.94
N SER A 30 -7.57 10.15 7.18
CA SER A 30 -8.43 11.24 6.74
C SER A 30 -8.50 11.32 5.22
N ASP A 31 -9.63 11.81 4.68
CA ASP A 31 -9.76 12.04 3.23
C ASP A 31 -8.68 12.98 2.71
N ALA A 32 -8.26 13.97 3.51
CA ALA A 32 -7.22 14.92 3.13
C ALA A 32 -5.85 14.22 2.98
N ASP A 33 -5.47 13.40 3.97
CA ASP A 33 -4.19 12.68 3.94
C ASP A 33 -4.17 11.63 2.84
N PHE A 34 -5.27 10.89 2.69
CA PHE A 34 -5.39 9.88 1.64
C PHE A 34 -5.35 10.51 0.24
N ASN A 35 -6.07 11.61 0.02
CA ASN A 35 -6.03 12.34 -1.25
C ASN A 35 -4.66 12.95 -1.52
N SER A 36 -3.96 13.44 -0.48
CA SER A 36 -2.58 13.92 -0.63
C SER A 36 -1.63 12.80 -1.03
N PHE A 37 -1.82 11.60 -0.48
CA PHE A 37 -1.00 10.43 -0.79
C PHE A 37 -1.21 9.95 -2.24
N ILE A 38 -2.44 9.66 -2.65
CA ILE A 38 -2.74 9.08 -3.98
C ILE A 38 -2.33 10.00 -5.14
N ASN A 39 -2.38 11.32 -4.90
CA ASN A 39 -2.00 12.36 -5.87
C ASN A 39 -0.55 12.84 -5.68
N SER A 40 0.21 12.26 -4.75
CA SER A 40 1.62 12.61 -4.59
C SER A 40 2.43 12.11 -5.79
N ASP A 41 3.29 12.98 -6.33
CA ASP A 41 4.36 12.57 -7.22
C ASP A 41 5.54 12.14 -6.36
N LEU A 42 5.67 10.83 -6.17
CA LEU A 42 6.75 10.24 -5.40
C LEU A 42 8.04 10.05 -6.23
N GLY A 43 8.07 10.51 -7.49
CA GLY A 43 9.21 10.39 -8.36
C GLY A 43 9.45 8.97 -8.87
N SER A 44 10.72 8.62 -9.11
CA SER A 44 11.12 7.31 -9.63
C SER A 44 10.86 6.18 -8.61
N SER A 45 10.90 4.91 -9.06
CA SER A 45 10.77 3.76 -8.15
C SER A 45 11.82 3.75 -7.03
N ASP A 46 13.03 4.26 -7.30
CA ASP A 46 14.09 4.38 -6.29
C ASP A 46 13.82 5.51 -5.28
N ASP A 47 13.20 6.61 -5.72
CA ASP A 47 12.74 7.69 -4.82
C ASP A 47 11.63 7.18 -3.90
N GLN A 48 10.66 6.46 -4.47
CA GLN A 48 9.57 5.82 -3.74
C GLN A 48 10.10 4.87 -2.66
N LEU A 49 10.99 3.94 -3.03
CA LEU A 49 11.58 3.00 -2.09
C LEU A 49 12.33 3.71 -0.95
N ARG A 50 13.09 4.75 -1.27
CA ARG A 50 13.83 5.54 -0.27
C ARG A 50 12.90 6.23 0.71
N VAL A 51 11.80 6.81 0.22
CA VAL A 51 10.78 7.47 1.06
C VAL A 51 10.10 6.45 1.97
N VAL A 52 9.67 5.31 1.42
CA VAL A 52 9.03 4.23 2.19
C VAL A 52 9.95 3.73 3.30
N ILE A 53 11.22 3.41 2.98
CA ILE A 53 12.19 2.97 3.98
C ILE A 53 12.37 4.03 5.07
N LYS A 54 12.52 5.31 4.70
CA LYS A 54 12.72 6.39 5.68
C LYS A 54 11.52 6.56 6.62
N ILE A 55 10.30 6.40 6.12
CA ILE A 55 9.08 6.47 6.94
C ILE A 55 9.02 5.25 7.87
N LEU A 56 9.13 4.06 7.30
CA LEU A 56 9.05 2.82 8.06
C LEU A 56 10.16 2.70 9.10
N ASP A 57 11.37 3.20 8.86
CA ASP A 57 12.47 3.11 9.82
C ASP A 57 12.11 3.66 11.22
N LYS A 58 11.24 4.68 11.28
CA LYS A 58 10.75 5.30 12.51
C LYS A 58 9.56 4.59 13.16
N SER A 59 8.98 3.61 12.47
CA SER A 59 7.82 2.85 12.92
C SER A 59 8.21 1.61 13.72
N SER A 60 7.33 1.17 14.61
CA SER A 60 7.46 -0.11 15.33
C SER A 60 7.39 -1.30 14.37
N TYR A 61 7.88 -2.47 14.83
CA TYR A 61 7.79 -3.71 14.04
C TYR A 61 6.34 -4.03 13.65
N LYS A 62 5.40 -3.86 14.59
CA LYS A 62 3.98 -4.14 14.36
C LYS A 62 3.39 -3.22 13.28
N GLU A 63 3.73 -1.94 13.30
CA GLU A 63 3.28 -0.98 12.27
C GLU A 63 3.86 -1.32 10.89
N LYS A 64 5.13 -1.76 10.83
CA LYS A 64 5.74 -2.22 9.58
C LYS A 64 5.03 -3.44 9.00
N VAL A 65 4.79 -4.46 9.85
CA VAL A 65 4.06 -5.67 9.46
C VAL A 65 2.65 -5.30 8.98
N ARG A 66 1.96 -4.42 9.69
CA ARG A 66 0.61 -3.96 9.33
C ARG A 66 0.57 -3.27 7.97
N ALA A 67 1.53 -2.37 7.71
CA ALA A 67 1.63 -1.67 6.43
C ALA A 67 1.90 -2.64 5.28
N LEU A 68 2.78 -3.63 5.49
CA LEU A 68 3.09 -4.65 4.51
C LEU A 68 1.91 -5.60 4.26
N ALA A 69 1.09 -5.89 5.28
CA ALA A 69 -0.09 -6.72 5.13
C ALA A 69 -1.16 -6.03 4.26
N TRP A 70 -1.31 -4.71 4.39
CA TRP A 70 -2.15 -3.95 3.46
C TRP A 70 -1.59 -3.94 2.03
N MET A 71 -0.28 -3.81 1.87
CA MET A 71 0.36 -3.89 0.55
C MET A 71 0.16 -5.25 -0.11
N ASP A 72 0.33 -6.34 0.64
CA ASP A 72 0.07 -7.72 0.18
C ASP A 72 -1.38 -7.86 -0.33
N LEU A 73 -2.36 -7.33 0.42
CA LEU A 73 -3.76 -7.35 0.01
C LEU A 73 -4.06 -6.52 -1.23
N VAL A 74 -3.43 -5.35 -1.38
CA VAL A 74 -3.61 -4.50 -2.58
C VAL A 74 -3.04 -5.22 -3.81
N MET A 75 -1.82 -5.77 -3.73
CA MET A 75 -1.15 -6.45 -4.85
C MET A 75 -1.86 -7.71 -5.35
N ILE A 76 -2.70 -8.35 -4.53
CA ILE A 76 -3.46 -9.54 -4.92
C ILE A 76 -4.92 -9.24 -5.25
N ALA A 77 -5.36 -7.99 -5.10
CA ALA A 77 -6.78 -7.65 -5.12
C ALA A 77 -7.43 -7.92 -6.48
N ASP A 78 -6.69 -7.67 -7.57
CA ASP A 78 -7.13 -7.93 -8.94
C ASP A 78 -6.77 -9.35 -9.44
N GLY A 79 -6.01 -10.10 -8.64
CA GLY A 79 -5.54 -11.46 -8.93
C GLY A 79 -4.20 -11.52 -9.68
N ASP A 80 -3.61 -10.37 -10.04
CA ASP A 80 -2.40 -10.29 -10.85
C ASP A 80 -1.29 -9.53 -10.11
N ILE A 81 -0.37 -10.27 -9.48
CA ILE A 81 0.78 -9.65 -8.82
C ILE A 81 1.74 -9.07 -9.87
N HIS A 82 1.85 -7.74 -9.92
CA HIS A 82 2.83 -7.09 -10.78
C HIS A 82 4.26 -7.26 -10.24
N ASN A 83 5.19 -7.73 -11.09
CA ASN A 83 6.59 -8.01 -10.71
C ASN A 83 7.27 -6.85 -9.97
N LYS A 84 7.00 -5.60 -10.35
CA LYS A 84 7.62 -4.41 -9.73
C LYS A 84 7.16 -4.18 -8.30
N GLU A 85 5.89 -4.39 -8.01
CA GLU A 85 5.32 -4.20 -6.68
C GLU A 85 5.80 -5.30 -5.73
N TYR A 86 5.88 -6.53 -6.25
CA TYR A 86 6.47 -7.65 -5.55
C TYR A 86 7.96 -7.45 -5.24
N GLU A 87 8.75 -6.93 -6.20
CA GLU A 87 10.17 -6.61 -5.97
C GLU A 87 10.35 -5.55 -4.87
N LEU A 88 9.51 -4.52 -4.86
CA LEU A 88 9.49 -3.51 -3.79
C LEU A 88 9.12 -4.14 -2.44
N TYR A 89 8.04 -4.94 -2.40
CA TYR A 89 7.59 -5.65 -1.21
C TYR A 89 8.70 -6.51 -0.59
N ILE A 90 9.36 -7.36 -1.40
CA ILE A 90 10.47 -8.21 -0.95
C ILE A 90 11.67 -7.36 -0.46
N SER A 91 11.95 -6.24 -1.12
CA SER A 91 13.04 -5.34 -0.72
C SER A 91 12.80 -4.73 0.66
N VAL A 92 11.57 -4.33 0.97
CA VAL A 92 11.20 -3.80 2.30
C VAL A 92 11.27 -4.89 3.37
N LEU A 93 10.75 -6.09 3.09
CA LEU A 93 10.85 -7.24 4.01
C LEU A 93 12.30 -7.53 4.40
N LYS A 94 13.19 -7.65 3.41
CA LYS A 94 14.62 -7.89 3.61
C LYS A 94 15.28 -6.77 4.39
N LYS A 95 14.95 -5.51 4.08
CA LYS A 95 15.55 -4.33 4.72
C LYS A 95 15.28 -4.28 6.23
N PHE A 96 14.06 -4.65 6.64
CA PHE A 96 13.64 -4.61 8.04
C PHE A 96 13.70 -5.97 8.74
N ASN A 97 14.20 -7.01 8.06
CA ASN A 97 14.24 -8.39 8.56
C ASN A 97 12.88 -8.87 9.07
N ILE A 98 11.83 -8.60 8.28
CA ILE A 98 10.45 -9.00 8.58
C ILE A 98 10.20 -10.35 7.93
N ASN A 99 9.60 -11.27 8.69
CA ASN A 99 9.20 -12.56 8.17
C ASN A 99 7.89 -12.40 7.37
N ASP A 100 7.86 -12.89 6.14
CA ASP A 100 6.66 -12.90 5.29
C ASP A 100 5.48 -13.63 5.96
N GLU A 101 5.75 -14.66 6.78
CA GLU A 101 4.72 -15.32 7.57
C GLU A 101 4.05 -14.38 8.58
N ASP A 102 4.78 -13.41 9.15
CA ASP A 102 4.20 -12.47 10.11
C ASP A 102 3.24 -11.52 9.41
N VAL A 103 3.56 -11.13 8.17
CA VAL A 103 2.66 -10.34 7.31
C VAL A 103 1.39 -11.13 7.01
N LYS A 104 1.52 -12.37 6.55
CA LYS A 104 0.37 -13.25 6.24
C LYS A 104 -0.49 -13.60 7.46
N LYS A 105 0.10 -13.63 8.66
CA LYS A 105 -0.60 -13.88 9.92
C LYS A 105 -1.33 -12.64 10.46
N ASP A 106 -0.95 -11.44 10.03
CA ASP A 106 -1.68 -10.24 10.41
C ASP A 106 -3.03 -10.25 9.69
N LYS A 107 -4.04 -10.81 10.38
CA LYS A 107 -5.40 -11.00 9.89
C LYS A 107 -6.08 -9.65 9.66
N ILE A 108 -5.74 -8.99 8.56
CA ILE A 108 -6.61 -7.98 7.97
C ILE A 108 -7.80 -8.75 7.42
N ASN A 109 -8.83 -8.88 8.25
CA ASN A 109 -10.09 -9.45 7.82
C ASN A 109 -10.73 -8.46 6.83
N LEU A 110 -10.56 -8.73 5.54
CA LEU A 110 -11.35 -8.08 4.52
C LEU A 110 -12.83 -8.48 4.75
N PRO A 111 -13.79 -7.54 4.70
CA PRO A 111 -15.19 -7.91 4.50
C PRO A 111 -15.25 -8.78 3.25
N LYS A 112 -15.93 -9.92 3.31
CA LYS A 112 -16.17 -10.73 2.11
C LYS A 112 -16.84 -9.82 1.07
N ILE A 113 -16.14 -9.57 -0.03
CA ILE A 113 -16.65 -8.81 -1.19
C ILE A 113 -17.77 -9.61 -1.84
#